data_AF-A0A8T4NZ22-F1
#
_entry.id   AF-A0A8T4NZ22-F1
#
_cell.length_a   1.000
_cell.length_b   1.000
_cell.length_c   1.000
_cell.angle_alpha   90.00
_cell.angle_beta   90.00
_cell.angle_gamma   90.00
#
_symmetry.space_group_name_H-M   'P 1'
#
loop_
_entity.id
_entity.type
_entity.pdbx_description
1 polymer ?
#
loop_
_entity_poly.entity_id
_entity_poly.type
_entity_poly.pdbx_seq_one_letter_code
_entity_poly.pdbx_strand_id
1 'polypeptide(L)'
;MGENYNGILSCDGWASYPKCVKLMQRCWAHLLGEAKWFAEKHESQARILYNELCRIFNRISKVVVGTARNVITRTYNWSMKNMKAIIARCKAYAELRKFAYKIGNGLEYWFTCVLHPEIEPTNNRAERVLREIVEQRKISSLWNEKGVRIKKTIMSCLAIWRLRGLNTLSMLRQTLSS
;
A
#
# COMPACT_ATOMS: atom_id res chain seq x y z
N MET A 1 13.71 -35.18 -8.00
CA MET A 1 14.19 -35.13 -9.40
C MET A 1 13.13 -34.42 -10.22
N GLY A 2 13.48 -33.39 -11.00
CA GLY A 2 12.51 -32.50 -11.70
C GLY A 2 11.60 -31.72 -10.73
N GLU A 3 10.97 -30.58 -11.05
CA GLU A 3 11.02 -29.67 -12.20
C GLU A 3 10.35 -28.34 -11.75
N ASN A 4 10.62 -27.15 -12.30
CA ASN A 4 11.66 -26.69 -13.23
C ASN A 4 11.97 -25.19 -12.92
N TYR A 5 12.89 -24.55 -13.63
CA TYR A 5 13.28 -23.13 -13.44
C TYR A 5 13.14 -22.36 -14.76
N ASN A 6 12.36 -21.27 -14.81
CA ASN A 6 12.30 -20.23 -15.88
C ASN A 6 11.15 -19.24 -15.58
N GLY A 7 11.28 -17.90 -15.59
CA GLY A 7 12.45 -17.03 -15.69
C GLY A 7 12.16 -15.62 -15.12
N ILE A 8 12.92 -15.25 -14.08
CA ILE A 8 13.64 -13.99 -13.73
C ILE A 8 13.34 -12.64 -14.45
N LEU A 9 13.59 -11.54 -13.71
CA LEU A 9 13.69 -10.09 -14.02
C LEU A 9 12.39 -9.24 -13.98
N SER A 10 12.39 -8.02 -13.43
CA SER A 10 13.31 -7.42 -12.43
C SER A 10 12.60 -6.38 -11.56
N CYS A 11 12.97 -6.32 -10.27
CA CYS A 11 13.17 -5.05 -9.59
C CYS A 11 14.36 -5.23 -8.65
N ASP A 12 15.44 -4.50 -8.88
CA ASP A 12 16.77 -4.90 -8.42
C ASP A 12 16.93 -4.88 -6.89
N GLY A 13 17.52 -5.95 -6.35
CA GLY A 13 18.15 -5.95 -5.03
C GLY A 13 17.35 -6.43 -3.81
N TRP A 14 16.76 -7.64 -3.85
CA TRP A 14 16.91 -8.70 -2.81
C TRP A 14 15.93 -9.87 -3.00
N ALA A 15 16.42 -11.10 -2.92
CA ALA A 15 15.73 -12.30 -3.43
C ALA A 15 14.87 -13.09 -2.40
N SER A 16 14.76 -12.64 -1.16
CA SER A 16 14.42 -13.55 -0.04
C SER A 16 12.93 -13.73 0.33
N TYR A 17 11.96 -13.12 -0.38
CA TYR A 17 10.53 -13.16 0.05
C TYR A 17 9.46 -13.54 -0.99
N PRO A 18 9.53 -14.73 -1.64
CA PRO A 18 8.53 -15.17 -2.64
C PRO A 18 7.09 -15.24 -2.10
N LYS A 19 6.91 -15.65 -0.84
CA LYS A 19 5.59 -15.81 -0.21
C LYS A 19 4.95 -14.50 0.27
N CYS A 20 5.61 -13.35 0.13
CA CYS A 20 5.08 -12.07 0.62
C CYS A 20 4.32 -11.26 -0.46
N VAL A 21 4.56 -11.53 -1.74
CA VAL A 21 4.07 -10.68 -2.85
C VAL A 21 2.54 -10.76 -3.04
N LYS A 22 1.89 -11.84 -2.59
CA LYS A 22 0.45 -12.09 -2.81
C LYS A 22 -0.52 -11.26 -1.95
N LEU A 23 -0.06 -10.54 -0.92
CA LEU A 23 -0.91 -9.74 0.00
C LEU A 23 -0.36 -8.32 0.20
N MET A 24 0.04 -7.66 -0.89
CA MET A 24 0.55 -6.29 -0.82
C MET A 24 -0.59 -5.27 -0.72
N GLN A 25 -0.68 -4.55 0.40
CA GLN A 25 -1.52 -3.35 0.52
C GLN A 25 -0.69 -2.08 0.26
N ARG A 26 -1.18 -1.21 -0.61
CA ARG A 26 -0.63 0.14 -0.82
C ARG A 26 -1.26 1.13 0.14
N CYS A 27 -0.42 1.92 0.81
CA CYS A 27 -0.85 2.84 1.88
C CYS A 27 -1.67 4.02 1.35
N TRP A 28 -2.94 4.10 1.76
CA TRP A 28 -3.84 5.19 1.36
C TRP A 28 -3.42 6.57 1.85
N ALA A 29 -2.74 6.68 3.00
CA ALA A 29 -2.27 7.98 3.51
C ALA A 29 -1.31 8.68 2.52
N HIS A 30 -0.42 7.91 1.88
CA HIS A 30 0.48 8.43 0.85
C HIS A 30 -0.25 8.80 -0.45
N LEU A 31 -1.35 8.12 -0.78
CA LEU A 31 -2.18 8.44 -1.96
C LEU A 31 -2.98 9.72 -1.75
N LEU A 32 -3.62 9.86 -0.58
CA LEU A 32 -4.41 11.02 -0.22
C LEU A 32 -3.52 12.26 -0.01
N GLY A 33 -2.33 12.11 0.58
CA GLY A 33 -1.37 13.21 0.74
C GLY A 33 -0.91 13.80 -0.60
N GLU A 34 -0.58 12.94 -1.57
CA GLU A 34 -0.21 13.39 -2.93
C GLU A 34 -1.41 14.01 -3.67
N ALA A 35 -2.61 13.41 -3.58
CA ALA A 35 -3.82 14.00 -4.14
C ALA A 35 -4.19 15.36 -3.51
N LYS A 36 -3.96 15.54 -2.21
CA LYS A 36 -4.16 16.82 -1.52
C LYS A 36 -3.20 17.88 -2.04
N TRP A 37 -1.92 17.54 -2.21
CA TRP A 37 -0.92 18.42 -2.81
C TRP A 37 -1.33 18.87 -4.22
N PHE A 38 -1.83 17.96 -5.07
CA PHE A 38 -2.38 18.33 -6.37
C PHE A 38 -3.60 19.28 -6.24
N ALA A 39 -4.51 19.02 -5.29
CA ALA A 39 -5.70 19.86 -5.02
C ALA A 39 -5.41 21.23 -4.37
N GLU A 40 -4.17 21.45 -3.91
CA GLU A 40 -3.64 22.73 -3.41
C GLU A 40 -2.85 23.49 -4.48
N LYS A 41 -2.31 22.80 -5.49
CA LYS A 41 -1.46 23.38 -6.55
C LYS A 41 -2.15 23.59 -7.90
N HIS A 42 -3.28 22.93 -8.16
CA HIS A 42 -3.97 22.97 -9.44
C HIS A 42 -5.46 23.34 -9.29
N GLU A 43 -6.12 23.58 -10.42
CA GLU A 43 -7.51 24.01 -10.51
C GLU A 43 -8.54 23.00 -9.93
N SER A 44 -9.81 23.39 -9.98
CA SER A 44 -10.99 22.69 -9.44
C SER A 44 -11.01 21.18 -9.65
N GLN A 45 -10.51 20.69 -10.79
CA GLN A 45 -10.48 19.25 -11.14
C GLN A 45 -9.64 18.42 -10.17
N ALA A 46 -8.46 18.90 -9.75
CA ALA A 46 -7.63 18.18 -8.78
C ALA A 46 -8.34 18.04 -7.42
N ARG A 47 -9.12 19.06 -7.02
CA ARG A 47 -9.92 19.05 -5.80
C ARG A 47 -11.11 18.09 -5.87
N ILE A 48 -11.78 18.00 -7.02
CA ILE A 48 -12.82 16.99 -7.26
C ILE A 48 -12.24 15.58 -7.08
N LEU A 49 -11.11 15.30 -7.72
CA LEU A 49 -10.44 13.99 -7.67
C LEU A 49 -9.97 13.62 -6.25
N TYR A 50 -9.41 14.58 -5.50
CA TYR A 50 -9.07 14.40 -4.08
C TYR A 50 -10.29 14.03 -3.23
N ASN A 51 -11.40 14.78 -3.38
CA ASN A 51 -12.63 14.51 -2.65
C ASN A 51 -13.23 13.12 -2.99
N GLU A 52 -13.11 12.67 -4.24
CA GLU A 52 -13.54 11.33 -4.64
C GLU A 52 -12.64 10.22 -4.07
N LEU A 53 -11.32 10.42 -4.03
CA LEU A 53 -10.40 9.51 -3.34
C LEU A 53 -10.70 9.42 -1.83
N CYS A 54 -11.00 10.55 -1.18
CA CYS A 54 -11.46 10.57 0.21
C CYS A 54 -12.77 9.79 0.41
N ARG A 55 -13.74 9.91 -0.52
CA ARG A 55 -14.99 9.12 -0.48
C ARG A 55 -14.74 7.62 -0.60
N ILE A 56 -13.80 7.20 -1.45
CA ILE A 56 -13.39 5.79 -1.55
C ILE A 56 -12.74 5.35 -0.24
N PHE A 57 -11.76 6.10 0.28
CA PHE A 57 -11.07 5.80 1.53
C PHE A 57 -12.03 5.66 2.73
N ASN A 58 -12.96 6.60 2.89
CA ASN A 58 -13.97 6.58 3.95
C ASN A 58 -14.95 5.39 3.83
N ARG A 59 -15.10 4.82 2.63
CA ARG A 59 -15.93 3.62 2.44
C ARG A 59 -15.17 2.35 2.79
N ILE A 60 -13.93 2.19 2.29
CA ILE A 60 -13.13 0.99 2.56
C ILE A 60 -12.70 0.89 4.03
N SER A 61 -12.49 2.03 4.70
CA SER A 61 -12.11 2.07 6.12
C SER A 61 -13.23 1.64 7.09
N LYS A 62 -14.46 1.44 6.57
CA LYS A 62 -15.59 0.87 7.32
C LYS A 62 -15.68 -0.66 7.18
N VAL A 63 -14.83 -1.28 6.35
CA VAL A 63 -14.73 -2.74 6.23
C VAL A 63 -13.78 -3.23 7.32
N VAL A 64 -14.34 -3.97 8.27
CA VAL A 64 -13.65 -4.54 9.44
C VAL A 64 -13.88 -6.05 9.54
N VAL A 65 -13.11 -6.74 10.38
CA VAL A 65 -13.32 -8.17 10.67
C VAL A 65 -14.77 -8.38 11.15
N GLY A 66 -15.46 -9.36 10.57
CA GLY A 66 -16.90 -9.59 10.80
C GLY A 66 -17.85 -8.87 9.83
N THR A 67 -17.35 -8.02 8.91
CA THR A 67 -18.20 -7.40 7.88
C THR A 67 -18.82 -8.46 6.96
N ALA A 68 -20.13 -8.37 6.73
CA ALA A 68 -20.86 -9.34 5.90
C ALA A 68 -20.31 -9.40 4.45
N ARG A 69 -20.23 -10.62 3.89
CA ARG A 69 -19.59 -10.89 2.59
C ARG A 69 -20.20 -10.08 1.43
N ASN A 70 -21.51 -9.85 1.43
CA ASN A 70 -22.20 -9.00 0.45
C ASN A 70 -21.76 -7.52 0.53
N VAL A 71 -21.52 -6.99 1.73
CA VAL A 71 -21.03 -5.63 1.97
C VAL A 71 -19.57 -5.50 1.51
N ILE A 72 -18.74 -6.52 1.76
CA ILE A 72 -17.36 -6.62 1.23
C ILE A 72 -17.39 -6.55 -0.30
N THR A 73 -18.08 -7.47 -0.97
CA THR A 73 -18.16 -7.53 -2.44
C THR A 73 -18.70 -6.23 -3.05
N ARG A 74 -19.76 -5.66 -2.47
CA ARG A 74 -20.33 -4.38 -2.93
C ARG A 74 -19.35 -3.21 -2.76
N THR A 75 -18.59 -3.20 -1.67
CA THR A 75 -17.59 -2.15 -1.39
C THR A 75 -16.37 -2.28 -2.29
N TYR A 76 -15.87 -3.50 -2.52
CA TYR A 76 -14.77 -3.76 -3.46
C TYR A 76 -15.16 -3.33 -4.88
N ASN A 77 -16.28 -3.84 -5.41
CA ASN A 77 -16.73 -3.56 -6.78
C ASN A 77 -17.02 -2.07 -7.00
N TRP A 78 -17.68 -1.40 -6.05
CA TRP A 78 -17.92 0.04 -6.15
C TRP A 78 -16.61 0.83 -6.11
N SER A 79 -15.69 0.49 -5.22
CA SER A 79 -14.40 1.20 -5.08
C SER A 79 -13.53 1.03 -6.32
N MET A 80 -13.43 -0.20 -6.85
CA MET A 80 -12.75 -0.51 -8.10
C MET A 80 -13.34 0.27 -9.30
N LYS A 81 -14.66 0.35 -9.43
CA LYS A 81 -15.32 1.11 -10.49
C LYS A 81 -14.99 2.60 -10.42
N ASN A 82 -15.09 3.20 -9.23
CA ASN A 82 -14.80 4.62 -9.04
C ASN A 82 -13.31 4.94 -9.22
N MET A 83 -12.40 4.08 -8.74
CA MET A 83 -10.96 4.23 -8.93
C MET A 83 -10.58 4.18 -10.43
N LYS A 84 -11.18 3.28 -11.22
CA LYS A 84 -11.00 3.25 -12.68
C LYS A 84 -11.49 4.54 -13.36
N ALA A 85 -12.62 5.10 -12.93
CA ALA A 85 -13.15 6.36 -13.45
C ALA A 85 -12.30 7.59 -13.05
N ILE A 86 -11.67 7.57 -11.88
CA ILE A 86 -10.67 8.57 -11.46
C ILE A 86 -9.43 8.46 -12.37
N ILE A 87 -8.85 7.27 -12.52
CA ILE A 87 -7.66 7.05 -13.39
C ILE A 87 -7.91 7.51 -14.82
N ALA A 88 -9.09 7.22 -15.39
CA ALA A 88 -9.45 7.63 -16.74
C ALA A 88 -9.44 9.16 -16.90
N ARG A 89 -10.05 9.89 -15.96
CA ARG A 89 -10.04 11.36 -15.95
C ARG A 89 -8.65 11.93 -15.71
N CYS A 90 -7.89 11.41 -14.74
CA CYS A 90 -6.52 11.87 -14.47
C CYS A 90 -5.58 11.74 -15.68
N LYS A 91 -5.82 10.80 -16.60
CA LYS A 91 -4.99 10.65 -17.81
C LYS A 91 -5.15 11.80 -18.82
N ALA A 92 -6.30 12.50 -18.81
CA ALA A 92 -6.55 13.64 -19.69
C ALA A 92 -5.68 14.86 -19.34
N TYR A 93 -5.31 15.00 -18.06
CA TYR A 93 -4.49 16.10 -17.54
C TYR A 93 -3.01 15.69 -17.53
N ALA A 94 -2.13 16.55 -18.04
CA ALA A 94 -0.72 16.21 -18.23
C ALA A 94 0.02 16.03 -16.89
N GLU A 95 -0.26 16.93 -15.95
CA GLU A 95 0.25 16.99 -14.59
C GLU A 95 -0.21 15.78 -13.74
N LEU A 96 -1.44 15.30 -13.94
CA LEU A 96 -1.99 14.15 -13.21
C LEU A 96 -1.64 12.80 -13.86
N ARG A 97 -1.05 12.80 -15.07
CA ARG A 97 -0.79 11.56 -15.83
C ARG A 97 0.14 10.60 -15.07
N LYS A 98 1.22 11.09 -14.46
CA LYS A 98 2.13 10.28 -13.63
C LYS A 98 1.42 9.68 -12.42
N PHE A 99 0.55 10.46 -11.76
CA PHE A 99 -0.28 10.02 -10.65
C PHE A 99 -1.28 8.93 -11.09
N ALA A 100 -1.92 9.08 -12.25
CA ALA A 100 -2.82 8.09 -12.84
C ALA A 100 -2.11 6.74 -13.09
N TYR A 101 -0.89 6.75 -13.65
CA TYR A 101 -0.07 5.55 -13.82
C TYR A 101 0.31 4.91 -12.48
N LYS A 102 0.72 5.71 -11.47
CA LYS A 102 1.03 5.20 -10.12
C LYS A 102 -0.15 4.46 -9.49
N ILE A 103 -1.37 4.98 -9.64
CA ILE A 103 -2.59 4.32 -9.16
C ILE A 103 -2.86 3.04 -9.96
N GLY A 104 -2.88 3.14 -11.29
CA GLY A 104 -3.20 2.03 -12.19
C GLY A 104 -2.29 0.82 -12.03
N ASN A 105 -0.97 1.05 -11.94
CA ASN A 105 0.05 0.01 -11.76
C ASN A 105 -0.02 -0.73 -10.41
N GLY A 106 -0.98 -0.41 -9.55
CA GLY A 106 -1.26 -1.17 -8.34
C GLY A 106 -2.72 -1.16 -7.95
N LEU A 107 -3.62 -1.11 -8.93
CA LEU A 107 -5.06 -0.90 -8.73
C LEU A 107 -5.66 -1.82 -7.66
N GLU A 108 -5.38 -3.13 -7.75
CA GLU A 108 -5.92 -4.15 -6.85
C GLU A 108 -5.31 -4.06 -5.44
N TYR A 109 -4.03 -3.69 -5.36
CA TYR A 109 -3.28 -3.52 -4.12
C TYR A 109 -3.71 -2.31 -3.27
N TRP A 110 -4.56 -1.41 -3.80
CA TRP A 110 -5.20 -0.40 -2.96
C TRP A 110 -6.36 -0.99 -2.14
N PHE A 111 -6.91 -2.13 -2.54
CA PHE A 111 -8.15 -2.69 -1.99
C PHE A 111 -7.97 -4.05 -1.30
N THR A 112 -6.73 -4.49 -1.07
CA THR A 112 -6.44 -5.75 -0.35
C THR A 112 -7.09 -5.74 1.03
N CYS A 113 -7.06 -4.62 1.76
CA CYS A 113 -7.77 -4.39 3.03
C CYS A 113 -9.29 -4.59 2.98
N VAL A 114 -9.93 -4.53 1.81
CA VAL A 114 -11.37 -4.81 1.67
C VAL A 114 -11.62 -6.31 1.61
N LEU A 115 -10.74 -7.05 0.92
CA LEU A 115 -10.81 -8.51 0.81
C LEU A 115 -10.26 -9.22 2.06
N HIS A 116 -9.34 -8.54 2.75
CA HIS A 116 -8.64 -8.96 3.96
C HIS A 116 -8.78 -7.87 5.04
N PRO A 117 -9.94 -7.80 5.75
CA PRO A 117 -10.22 -6.75 6.75
C PRO A 117 -9.26 -6.74 7.95
N GLU A 118 -8.45 -7.78 8.10
CA GLU A 118 -7.33 -7.88 9.03
C GLU A 118 -6.10 -7.00 8.65
N ILE A 119 -6.07 -6.46 7.42
CA ILE A 119 -5.05 -5.55 6.90
C ILE A 119 -5.56 -4.11 6.96
N GLU A 120 -4.82 -3.21 7.63
CA GLU A 120 -5.16 -1.78 7.65
C GLU A 120 -4.98 -1.11 6.26
N PRO A 121 -5.89 -0.23 5.82
CA PRO A 121 -5.75 0.52 4.55
C PRO A 121 -4.61 1.56 4.58
N THR A 122 -4.08 1.87 5.77
CA THR A 122 -2.94 2.76 5.98
C THR A 122 -1.86 2.02 6.74
N ASN A 123 -0.60 2.41 6.55
CA ASN A 123 0.51 1.74 7.23
C ASN A 123 0.66 2.17 8.70
N ASN A 124 -0.29 2.87 9.31
CA ASN A 124 -0.18 3.48 10.65
C ASN A 124 0.29 2.50 11.74
N ARG A 125 -0.16 1.24 11.72
CA ARG A 125 0.28 0.21 12.68
C ARG A 125 1.59 -0.48 12.31
N ALA A 126 2.04 -0.38 11.06
CA ALA A 126 3.39 -0.78 10.65
C ALA A 126 4.42 0.34 10.91
N GLU A 127 4.03 1.60 10.72
CA GLU A 127 4.81 2.80 11.05
C GLU A 127 5.01 2.96 12.56
N ARG A 128 4.00 2.66 13.40
CA ARG A 128 4.16 2.62 14.87
C ARG A 128 5.22 1.60 15.30
N VAL A 129 5.13 0.36 14.81
CA VAL A 129 6.14 -0.68 15.09
C VAL A 129 7.53 -0.29 14.56
N LEU A 130 7.59 0.33 13.39
CA LEU A 130 8.86 0.86 12.86
C LEU A 130 9.44 1.97 13.75
N ARG A 131 8.62 2.90 14.24
CA ARG A 131 9.05 3.94 15.19
C ARG A 131 9.57 3.34 16.48
N GLU A 132 8.78 2.48 17.13
CA GLU A 132 9.16 1.76 18.36
C GLU A 132 10.54 1.08 18.19
N ILE A 133 10.75 0.35 17.10
CA ILE A 133 12.00 -0.37 16.85
C ILE A 133 13.17 0.58 16.52
N VAL A 134 12.92 1.65 15.78
CA VAL A 134 13.97 2.62 15.39
C VAL A 134 14.38 3.52 16.56
N GLU A 135 13.42 3.93 17.40
CA GLU A 135 13.64 4.68 18.63
C GLU A 135 14.43 3.83 19.65
N GLN A 136 14.00 2.58 19.89
CA GLN A 136 14.69 1.65 20.80
C GLN A 136 16.12 1.31 20.35
N ARG A 137 16.44 1.38 19.06
CA ARG A 137 17.73 0.95 18.51
C ARG A 137 18.58 2.05 17.87
N LYS A 138 18.13 3.30 17.90
CA LYS A 138 18.81 4.47 17.30
C LYS A 138 19.22 4.27 15.82
N ILE A 139 18.43 3.51 15.04
CA ILE A 139 18.76 3.19 13.63
C ILE A 139 18.42 4.38 12.73
N SER A 140 19.34 5.36 12.68
CA SER A 140 19.18 6.61 11.95
C SER A 140 19.13 6.45 10.42
N SER A 141 19.77 5.42 9.87
CA SER A 141 19.89 5.18 8.43
C SER A 141 18.56 4.96 7.70
N LEU A 142 17.49 4.62 8.43
CA LEU A 142 16.13 4.46 7.87
C LEU A 142 15.39 5.79 7.63
N TRP A 143 15.97 6.95 7.97
CA TRP A 143 15.37 8.27 7.77
C TRP A 143 15.84 9.02 6.52
N ASN A 144 16.98 8.64 5.93
CA ASN A 144 17.51 9.26 4.72
C ASN A 144 16.72 8.83 3.46
N GLU A 145 16.87 9.53 2.33
CA GLU A 145 16.10 9.25 1.10
C GLU A 145 16.23 7.79 0.61
N LYS A 146 17.43 7.20 0.70
CA LYS A 146 17.66 5.77 0.40
C LYS A 146 16.80 4.83 1.27
N GLY A 147 16.48 5.25 2.50
CA GLY A 147 15.64 4.52 3.46
C GLY A 147 14.16 4.42 3.05
N VAL A 148 13.66 5.25 2.12
CA VAL A 148 12.25 5.22 1.67
C VAL A 148 11.89 3.90 0.98
N ARG A 149 12.82 3.32 0.20
CA ARG A 149 12.61 2.04 -0.50
C ARG A 149 12.63 0.88 0.49
N ILE A 150 13.57 0.90 1.43
CA ILE A 150 13.73 -0.07 2.52
C ILE A 150 12.49 -0.05 3.44
N LYS A 151 12.01 1.14 3.86
CA LYS A 151 10.78 1.31 4.66
C LYS A 151 9.56 0.67 3.97
N LYS A 152 9.39 0.84 2.65
CA LYS A 152 8.27 0.22 1.91
C LYS A 152 8.33 -1.31 1.98
N THR A 153 9.50 -1.91 1.78
CA THR A 153 9.69 -3.37 1.89
C THR A 153 9.42 -3.87 3.32
N ILE A 154 9.96 -3.18 4.33
CA ILE A 154 9.76 -3.54 5.74
C ILE A 154 8.29 -3.42 6.15
N MET A 155 7.57 -2.36 5.76
CA MET A 155 6.15 -2.20 6.07
C MET A 155 5.30 -3.34 5.50
N SER A 156 5.55 -3.75 4.25
CA SER A 156 4.87 -4.91 3.65
C SER A 156 5.18 -6.20 4.41
N CYS A 157 6.45 -6.43 4.78
CA CYS A 157 6.84 -7.63 5.53
C CYS A 157 6.22 -7.66 6.94
N LEU A 158 6.23 -6.53 7.67
CA LEU A 158 5.62 -6.39 8.99
C LEU A 158 4.12 -6.68 8.98
N ALA A 159 3.39 -6.23 7.95
CA ALA A 159 1.98 -6.58 7.77
C ALA A 159 1.81 -8.10 7.64
N ILE A 160 2.58 -8.74 6.76
CA ILE A 160 2.45 -10.17 6.43
C ILE A 160 2.87 -11.08 7.58
N TRP A 161 3.89 -10.71 8.36
CA TRP A 161 4.26 -11.48 9.54
C TRP A 161 3.17 -11.45 10.61
N ARG A 162 2.52 -10.29 10.82
CA ARG A 162 1.34 -10.17 11.69
C ARG A 162 0.17 -11.05 11.23
N LEU A 163 -0.13 -11.08 9.93
CA LEU A 163 -1.17 -11.95 9.36
C LEU A 163 -0.92 -13.43 9.63
N ARG A 164 0.34 -13.82 9.77
CA ARG A 164 0.77 -15.20 10.06
C ARG A 164 0.98 -15.49 11.54
N GLY A 165 0.63 -14.56 12.43
CA GLY A 165 0.90 -14.68 13.87
C GLY A 165 2.40 -14.70 14.23
N LEU A 166 3.29 -14.35 13.30
CA LEU A 166 4.73 -14.40 13.50
C LEU A 166 5.20 -13.19 14.32
N ASN A 167 6.21 -13.42 15.17
CA ASN A 167 6.83 -12.35 15.93
C ASN A 167 7.54 -11.36 14.98
N THR A 168 6.96 -10.17 14.80
CA THR A 168 7.45 -9.15 13.88
C THR A 168 8.85 -8.64 14.23
N LEU A 169 9.23 -8.65 15.51
CA LEU A 169 10.55 -8.18 15.96
C LEU A 169 11.65 -9.19 15.62
N SER A 170 11.39 -10.49 15.81
CA SER A 170 12.30 -11.59 15.43
C SER A 170 12.46 -11.69 13.92
N MET A 171 11.36 -11.59 13.17
CA MET A 171 11.42 -11.61 11.70
C MET A 171 12.15 -10.39 11.14
N LEU A 172 11.90 -9.18 11.68
CA LEU A 172 12.60 -7.98 11.24
C LEU A 172 14.11 -8.04 11.54
N ARG A 173 14.50 -8.67 12.67
CA ARG A 173 15.92 -8.95 12.97
C ARG A 173 16.56 -9.76 11.86
N GLN A 174 15.95 -10.86 11.42
CA GLN A 174 16.48 -11.67 10.32
C GLN A 174 16.62 -10.85 9.03
N THR A 175 15.60 -10.06 8.66
CA THR A 175 15.63 -9.20 7.46
C THR A 175 16.67 -8.08 7.52
N LEU A 176 17.01 -7.57 8.71
CA LEU A 176 18.03 -6.52 8.87
C LEU A 176 19.45 -7.06 9.15
N SER A 177 19.61 -8.38 9.32
CA SER A 177 20.90 -9.05 9.56
C SER A 177 21.37 -9.90 8.37
N SER A 178 20.67 -9.81 7.23
CA SER A 178 21.04 -10.42 5.94
C SER A 178 21.74 -9.41 5.04
#